data_AF-X1KK85-F1
#
_entry.id   AF-X1KK85-F1
#
_cell.length_a   1.000
_cell.length_b   1.000
_cell.length_c   1.000
_cell.angle_alpha   90.00
_cell.angle_beta   90.00
_cell.angle_gamma   90.00
#
_symmetry.space_group_name_H-M   'P 1'
#
loop_
_entity.id
_entity.type
_entity.pdbx_description
1 polymer ?
#
loop_
_entity_poly.entity_id
_entity_poly.type
_entity_poly.pdbx_seq_one_letter_code
_entity_poly.pdbx_strand_id
1 'polypeptide(L)' 'VFEGGGYVAKGVYRPYYNCRMKSNIAQGFCPVCQRAIKRMIEFYIK' A
#
# COMPACT_ATOMS: atom_id res chain seq x y z
N VAL A 1 8.95 -7.61 -3.26
CA VAL A 1 8.93 -6.19 -3.67
C VAL A 1 8.72 -6.12 -5.17
N PHE A 2 7.91 -5.19 -5.67
CA PHE A 2 7.57 -5.08 -7.09
C PHE A 2 7.97 -3.70 -7.61
N GLU A 3 8.74 -3.64 -8.70
CA GLU A 3 9.12 -2.35 -9.29
C GLU A 3 7.92 -1.68 -9.96
N GLY A 4 7.88 -0.35 -9.87
CA GLY A 4 6.81 0.52 -10.32
C GLY A 4 5.87 0.91 -9.18
N GLY A 5 5.67 2.21 -9.01
CA GLY A 5 4.87 2.81 -7.94
C GLY A 5 5.07 4.32 -7.90
N GLY A 6 4.24 5.04 -7.15
CA GLY A 6 4.41 6.50 -7.02
C GLY A 6 4.46 7.24 -8.36
N TYR A 7 3.59 6.85 -9.30
CA TYR A 7 3.50 7.41 -10.66
C TYR A 7 4.71 7.17 -11.58
N VAL A 8 5.71 6.38 -11.16
CA VAL A 8 6.88 6.03 -11.98
C VAL A 8 7.02 4.52 -12.16
N ALA A 9 7.53 4.12 -13.33
CA ALA A 9 7.65 2.71 -13.72
C ALA A 9 8.90 2.01 -13.17
N LYS A 10 10.00 2.75 -12.96
CA LYS A 10 11.30 2.23 -12.50
C LYS A 10 11.83 3.04 -11.32
N GLY A 11 12.68 2.42 -10.50
CA GLY A 11 13.33 3.08 -9.36
C GLY A 11 12.47 3.29 -8.11
N VAL A 12 11.16 3.05 -8.19
CA VAL A 12 10.24 3.02 -7.03
C VAL A 12 9.63 1.63 -6.91
N TYR A 13 9.50 1.15 -5.67
CA TYR A 13 9.02 -0.20 -5.40
C TYR A 13 7.74 -0.16 -4.56
N ARG A 14 6.75 -0.95 -4.99
CA ARG A 14 5.52 -1.19 -4.23
C ARG A 14 5.60 -2.52 -3.48
N PRO A 15 4.91 -2.65 -2.35
CA PRO A 15 4.97 -3.85 -1.52
C PRO A 15 4.21 -5.04 -2.12
N TYR A 16 3.19 -4.79 -2.96
CA TYR A 16 2.30 -5.82 -3.49
C TYR A 16 1.97 -5.60 -4.98
N TYR A 17 1.72 -6.69 -5.70
CA TYR A 17 1.40 -6.63 -7.14
C TYR A 17 0.11 -5.86 -7.43
N ASN A 18 -0.95 -6.20 -6.67
CA ASN A 18 -2.26 -5.55 -6.69
C ASN A 18 -2.65 -5.11 -5.28
N CYS A 19 -3.16 -3.88 -5.14
CA CYS A 19 -3.55 -3.26 -3.88
C CYS A 19 -4.58 -2.17 -4.18
N ARG A 20 -5.49 -1.88 -3.23
CA ARG A 20 -6.42 -0.74 -3.30
C ARG A 20 -5.73 0.59 -3.62
N MET A 21 -4.51 0.81 -3.10
CA MET A 21 -3.72 2.01 -3.39
C MET A 21 -3.16 2.08 -4.83
N LYS A 22 -3.33 1.02 -5.63
CA LYS A 22 -2.92 0.94 -7.04
C LYS A 22 -4.12 0.84 -7.98
N SER A 23 -5.15 0.08 -7.61
CA SER A 23 -6.29 -0.23 -8.48
C SER A 23 -7.61 -0.23 -7.73
N ASN A 24 -8.65 0.34 -8.37
CA ASN A 24 -10.00 0.42 -7.82
C ASN A 24 -10.77 -0.90 -7.83
N ILE A 25 -10.29 -1.92 -8.56
CA ILE A 25 -10.88 -3.26 -8.57
C ILE A 25 -10.18 -4.22 -7.60
N ALA A 26 -9.13 -3.78 -6.92
CA ALA A 26 -8.44 -4.61 -5.94
C ALA A 26 -9.37 -4.94 -4.76
N GLN A 27 -9.38 -6.21 -4.32
CA GLN A 27 -10.26 -6.67 -3.23
C GLN A 27 -10.07 -5.88 -1.92
N GLY A 28 -8.87 -5.34 -1.67
CA GLY A 28 -8.62 -4.52 -0.49
C GLY A 28 -7.21 -3.94 -0.41
N PHE A 29 -6.86 -3.43 0.77
CA PHE A 29 -5.51 -2.98 1.09
C PHE A 29 -4.57 -4.18 1.25
N CYS A 30 -3.36 -4.09 0.70
CA CYS A 30 -2.33 -5.11 0.91
C CYS A 30 -1.85 -5.15 2.38
N PRO A 31 -1.20 -6.23 2.85
CA PRO A 31 -0.76 -6.37 4.24
C PRO A 31 0.09 -5.20 4.76
N VAL A 32 0.91 -4.59 3.90
CA VAL A 32 1.74 -3.42 4.29
C VAL A 32 0.88 -2.18 4.51
N CYS A 33 -0.10 -1.93 3.63
CA CYS A 33 -1.05 -0.83 3.80
C CYS A 33 -1.93 -1.04 5.04
N GLN A 34 -2.41 -2.26 5.29
CA GLN A 34 -3.19 -2.58 6.49
C GLN A 34 -2.40 -2.29 7.77
N ARG A 35 -1.13 -2.71 7.82
CA ARG A 35 -0.23 -2.40 8.94
C ARG A 35 0.00 -0.90 9.11
N ALA A 36 0.17 -0.16 8.01
CA ALA A 36 0.33 1.29 8.07
C ALA A 36 -0.93 2.00 8.59
N ILE A 37 -2.11 1.62 8.10
CA ILE A 37 -3.39 2.14 8.57
C ILE A 37 -3.59 1.83 10.06
N LYS A 38 -3.31 0.59 10.49
CA LYS A 38 -3.39 0.20 11.89
C LYS A 38 -2.51 1.08 12.78
N ARG A 39 -1.25 1.34 12.38
CA ARG A 39 -0.35 2.23 13.11
C ARG A 39 -0.87 3.66 13.22
N MET A 40 -1.50 4.18 12.16
CA MET A 40 -2.11 5.51 12.19
C MET A 40 -3.30 5.56 13.14
N ILE A 41 -4.16 4.53 13.12
CA ILE A 41 -5.28 4.43 14.06
C ILE A 41 -4.74 4.39 15.49
N GLU A 42 -3.79 3.49 15.77
CA GLU A 42 -3.16 3.34 17.08
C GLU A 42 -2.53 4.66 17.55
N PHE A 43 -1.88 5.43 16.66
CA PHE A 43 -1.31 6.74 16.99
C PHE A 43 -2.36 7.76 17.46
N TYR A 44 -3.59 7.70 16.96
CA TYR A 44 -4.64 8.66 17.35
C TYR A 44 -5.45 8.25 18.58
N ILE A 45 -5.50 6.95 18.90
CA ILE A 45 -6.37 6.44 19.98
C ILE A 45 -5.61 5.87 21.19
N LYS A 46 -4.29 5.74 21.10
CA LYS A 46 -3.43 5.19 22.16
C LYS A 46 -2.40 6.23 22.60
#